data_AF-A0A3A1WFT1-F1
#
_entry.id   AF-A0A3A1WFT1-F1
#
_cell.length_a   1.000
_cell.length_b   1.000
_cell.length_c   1.000
_cell.angle_alpha   90.00
_cell.angle_beta   90.00
_cell.angle_gamma   90.00
#
_symmetry.space_group_name_H-M   'P 1'
#
loop_
_entity.id
_entity.type
_entity.pdbx_description
1 polymer ?
#
loop_
_entity_poly.entity_id
_entity_poly.type
_entity_poly.pdbx_seq_one_letter_code
_entity_poly.pdbx_strand_id
1 'polypeptide(L)'
;MFVVRMDYEDVRKFQAFRSVVDARSHARRCRDQDDLASESVRIFDVPDTVDAEIAVMAVRDGLGIPVVDTEADPAMILASMGLGTGLRI
;
A
#
# COMPACT_ATOMS: atom_id res chain seq x y z
N MET A 1 3.66 15.39 -2.04
CA MET A 1 2.70 14.33 -1.63
C MET A 1 3.06 13.87 -0.23
N PHE A 2 2.12 13.32 0.54
CA PHE A 2 2.36 12.84 1.89
C PHE A 2 2.12 11.34 1.98
N VAL A 3 3.06 10.58 2.52
CA VAL A 3 2.90 9.13 2.68
C VAL A 3 2.84 8.78 4.15
N VAL A 4 1.80 8.08 4.56
CA VAL A 4 1.65 7.54 5.91
C VAL A 4 2.12 6.09 5.88
N ARG A 5 3.14 5.78 6.69
CA ARG A 5 3.57 4.41 7.01
C ARG A 5 2.86 3.97 8.28
N MET A 6 2.31 2.76 8.26
CA MET A 6 1.69 2.09 9.40
C MET A 6 2.34 0.71 9.55
N ASP A 7 3.04 0.51 10.66
CA ASP A 7 3.72 -0.74 10.99
C ASP A 7 2.80 -1.57 11.89
N TYR A 8 2.10 -2.54 11.29
CA TYR A 8 1.37 -3.58 12.02
C TYR A 8 2.32 -4.73 12.39
N GLU A 9 1.90 -5.63 13.29
CA GLU A 9 2.75 -6.72 13.82
C GLU A 9 3.52 -7.47 12.73
N ASP A 10 2.85 -7.84 11.64
CA ASP A 10 3.45 -8.61 10.53
C ASP A 10 3.50 -7.87 9.19
N VAL A 11 2.87 -6.69 9.09
CA VAL A 11 2.66 -6.01 7.79
C VAL A 11 2.92 -4.52 7.90
N ARG A 12 3.71 -3.99 6.96
CA ARG A 12 3.90 -2.55 6.79
C ARG A 12 3.03 -2.03 5.66
N LYS A 13 2.06 -1.17 6.00
CA LYS A 13 1.21 -0.49 5.03
C LYS A 13 1.72 0.91 4.74
N PHE A 14 1.56 1.33 3.49
CA PHE A 14 1.89 2.67 3.02
C PHE A 14 0.69 3.24 2.30
N GLN A 15 0.32 4.47 2.63
CA GLN A 15 -0.77 5.17 1.95
C GLN A 15 -0.39 6.60 1.64
N ALA A 16 -0.52 6.98 0.37
CA ALA A 16 -0.25 8.34 -0.09
C ALA A 16 -1.50 9.22 -0.04
N PHE A 17 -1.28 10.49 0.28
CA PHE A 17 -2.27 11.55 0.41
C PHE A 17 -1.76 12.80 -0.29
N ARG A 18 -2.68 13.53 -0.93
CA ARG A 18 -2.38 14.82 -1.56
C ARG A 18 -2.26 15.96 -0.54
N SER A 19 -2.87 15.80 0.64
CA SER A 19 -2.93 16.81 1.70
C SER A 19 -2.33 16.28 3.01
N VAL A 20 -1.57 17.14 3.70
CA VAL A 20 -1.02 16.85 5.03
C VAL A 20 -2.10 16.70 6.09
N VAL A 21 -3.23 17.40 5.92
CA VAL A 21 -4.37 17.35 6.86
C VAL A 21 -5.00 15.97 6.81
N ASP A 22 -5.20 15.43 5.60
CA ASP A 22 -5.76 14.10 5.39
C ASP A 22 -4.81 13.02 5.91
N ALA A 23 -3.51 13.14 5.61
CA ALA A 23 -2.48 12.24 6.11
C ALA A 23 -2.45 12.21 7.65
N ARG A 24 -2.54 13.37 8.30
CA ARG A 24 -2.59 13.48 9.77
C ARG A 24 -3.88 12.92 10.36
N SER A 25 -5.03 13.20 9.73
CA SER A 25 -6.32 12.66 10.16
C SER A 25 -6.34 11.13 10.07
N HIS A 26 -5.80 10.58 8.98
CA HIS A 26 -5.68 9.15 8.79
C HIS A 26 -4.71 8.52 9.80
N ALA A 27 -3.53 9.11 9.99
CA ALA A 27 -2.56 8.64 10.98
C ALA A 27 -3.13 8.61 12.41
N ARG A 28 -3.95 9.61 12.79
CA ARG A 28 -4.66 9.60 14.08
C ARG A 28 -5.69 8.48 14.15
N ARG A 29 -6.51 8.33 13.12
CA ARG A 29 -7.52 7.25 13.05
C ARG A 29 -6.91 5.87 13.17
N CYS A 30 -5.79 5.59 12.50
CA CYS A 30 -5.11 4.30 12.60
C CYS A 30 -4.54 4.05 14.00
N ARG A 31 -4.03 5.08 14.68
CA ARG A 31 -3.60 4.95 16.08
C ARG A 31 -4.77 4.61 17.00
N ASP A 32 -5.91 5.29 16.80
CA ASP A 32 -7.07 5.14 17.68
C ASP A 32 -7.86 3.84 17.41
N GLN A 33 -7.94 3.38 16.16
CA GLN A 33 -8.73 2.19 15.77
C GLN A 33 -7.95 0.89 15.82
N ASP A 34 -6.67 0.91 15.43
CA ASP A 34 -5.85 -0.29 15.32
C ASP A 34 -4.91 -0.49 16.53
N ASP A 35 -5.04 0.34 17.57
CA ASP A 35 -4.20 0.38 18.79
C ASP A 35 -2.68 0.38 18.49
N LEU A 36 -2.33 1.05 17.39
CA LEU A 36 -0.96 1.14 16.93
C LEU A 36 -0.16 2.10 17.80
N ALA A 37 1.02 1.65 18.26
CA ALA A 37 1.94 2.49 19.01
C ALA A 37 2.31 3.76 18.22
N SER A 38 2.59 4.85 18.93
CA SER A 38 2.90 6.15 18.30
C SER A 38 4.12 6.09 17.36
N GLU A 39 5.05 5.17 17.61
CA GLU A 39 6.24 4.95 16.78
C GLU A 39 5.95 4.17 15.49
N SER A 40 4.84 3.41 15.48
CA SER A 40 4.38 2.56 14.38
C SER A 40 3.71 3.35 13.26
N VAL A 41 3.34 4.61 13.48
CA VAL A 41 2.73 5.46 12.45
C VAL A 41 3.59 6.69 12.19
N ARG A 42 4.14 6.78 10.98
CA ARG A 42 5.00 7.89 10.53
C ARG A 42 4.48 8.53 9.25
N ILE A 43 4.62 9.85 9.15
CA ILE A 43 4.23 10.61 7.95
C ILE A 43 5.51 11.12 7.29
N PHE A 44 5.63 10.88 5.99
CA PHE A 44 6.73 11.32 5.15
C PHE A 44 6.21 12.37 4.17
N ASP A 45 6.96 13.46 4.02
CA ASP A 45 6.73 14.42 2.94
C ASP A 45 7.60 14.04 1.75
N VAL A 46 6.97 13.86 0.59
CA VAL A 46 7.62 13.51 -0.67
C VAL A 46 7.45 14.69 -1.61
N PRO A 47 8.46 15.59 -1.71
CA PRO A 47 8.43 16.68 -2.66
C PRO A 47 8.48 16.14 -4.10
N ASP A 48 8.03 16.95 -5.05
CA ASP A 48 8.25 16.73 -6.50
C ASP A 48 7.55 15.51 -7.14
N THR A 49 6.57 14.91 -6.46
CA THR A 49 5.68 13.91 -7.05
C THR A 49 4.21 14.22 -6.79
N VAL A 50 3.38 13.98 -7.80
CA VAL A 50 1.91 14.00 -7.72
C VAL A 50 1.31 12.60 -7.81
N ASP A 51 2.14 11.62 -8.12
CA ASP A 51 1.76 10.22 -8.28
C ASP A 51 1.87 9.50 -6.93
N ALA A 52 0.77 8.85 -6.54
CA ALA A 52 0.66 8.15 -5.26
C ALA A 52 1.57 6.93 -5.18
N GLU A 53 1.71 6.19 -6.28
CA GLU A 53 2.52 4.99 -6.37
C GLU A 53 4.00 5.36 -6.33
N ILE A 54 4.41 6.36 -7.11
CA ILE A 54 5.80 6.87 -7.10
C ILE A 54 6.16 7.42 -5.71
N ALA A 55 5.24 8.13 -5.04
CA ALA A 55 5.47 8.64 -3.69
C ALA A 55 5.71 7.50 -2.67
N VAL A 56 4.92 6.42 -2.74
CA VAL A 56 5.11 5.25 -1.87
C VAL A 56 6.41 4.53 -2.18
N MET A 57 6.75 4.36 -3.46
CA MET A 57 8.02 3.74 -3.88
C MET A 57 9.22 4.54 -3.35
N ALA A 58 9.22 5.86 -3.48
CA ALA A 58 10.30 6.72 -2.99
C ALA A 58 10.51 6.60 -1.47
N VAL A 59 9.43 6.51 -0.69
CA VAL A 59 9.51 6.32 0.77
C VAL A 59 9.99 4.92 1.14
N ARG A 60 9.57 3.89 0.39
CA ARG A 60 10.05 2.51 0.59
C ARG A 60 11.55 2.41 0.32
N ASP A 61 11.99 2.96 -0.80
CA ASP A 61 13.40 2.99 -1.22
C ASP A 61 14.26 3.74 -0.20
N GLY A 62 13.84 4.94 0.23
CA GLY A 62 14.53 5.73 1.25
C GLY A 62 14.60 5.06 2.64
N LEU A 63 13.72 4.10 2.93
CA LEU A 63 13.75 3.29 4.15
C LEU A 63 14.51 1.96 3.98
N GLY A 64 15.02 1.66 2.78
CA GLY A 64 15.65 0.38 2.46
C GLY A 64 14.69 -0.81 2.58
N ILE A 65 13.39 -0.57 2.41
CA ILE A 65 12.37 -1.61 2.51
C ILE A 65 12.21 -2.22 1.12
N PRO A 66 12.56 -3.51 0.94
CA PRO A 66 12.40 -4.15 -0.35
C PRO A 66 10.92 -4.12 -0.74
N VAL A 67 10.65 -3.72 -1.98
CA VAL A 67 9.34 -3.91 -2.59
C VAL A 67 9.19 -5.43 -2.71
N VAL A 68 8.38 -6.02 -1.82
CA VAL A 68 7.86 -7.35 -2.09
C VAL A 68 6.91 -7.12 -3.26
N ASP A 69 7.40 -7.40 -4.47
CA ASP A 69 6.53 -7.65 -5.60
C ASP A 69 5.68 -8.83 -5.16
N THR A 70 4.46 -8.55 -4.70
CA THR A 70 3.43 -9.58 -4.62
C THR A 70 3.17 -9.94 -6.07
N GLU A 71 3.97 -10.85 -6.60
CA GLU A 71 3.77 -11.52 -7.87
C GLU A 71 2.28 -11.89 -7.89
N ALA A 72 1.53 -11.22 -8.76
CA ALA A 72 0.10 -11.42 -8.88
C ALA A 72 -0.10 -12.92 -9.09
N ASP A 73 -0.76 -13.56 -8.12
CA ASP A 73 -0.92 -15.01 -8.08
C ASP A 73 -1.36 -15.52 -9.46
N PRO A 74 -0.52 -16.31 -10.18
CA PRO A 74 -0.83 -16.76 -11.53
C PRO A 74 -2.12 -17.58 -11.62
N ALA A 75 -2.68 -17.99 -10.46
CA ALA A 75 -4.00 -18.59 -10.36
C ALA A 75 -5.15 -17.68 -10.86
N MET A 76 -5.03 -16.36 -10.80
CA MET A 76 -6.09 -15.45 -11.31
C MET A 76 -6.10 -15.30 -12.84
N ILE A 77 -4.98 -15.58 -13.53
CA ILE A 77 -4.90 -15.45 -14.99
C ILE A 77 -5.57 -16.67 -15.69
N LEU A 78 -5.53 -17.85 -15.04
CA LEU A 78 -6.08 -19.09 -15.61
C LEU A 78 -7.62 -19.18 -15.59
N ALA A 79 -8.29 -18.42 -14.72
CA ALA A 79 -9.76 -18.46 -14.61
C ALA A 79 -10.50 -17.76 -15.77
N SER A 80 -9.79 -16.99 -16.61
CA SER A 80 -10.39 -16.23 -17.72
C SER A 80 -10.25 -16.91 -19.10
N MET A 81 -9.56 -18.06 -19.16
CA MET A 81 -9.49 -18.87 -20.39
C MET A 81 -10.64 -19.88 -20.39
N GLY A 82 -11.81 -19.42 -20.83
CA GLY A 82 -12.99 -20.26 -21.03
C GLY A 82 -12.67 -21.50 -21.87
N LEU A 83 -12.63 -22.67 -21.22
CA LEU A 83 -12.73 -23.94 -21.90
C LEU A 83 -14.17 -24.10 -22.42
N GLY A 84 -14.39 -23.63 -23.65
CA GLY A 84 -15.53 -24.02 -24.45
C GLY A 84 -15.39 -25.47 -24.87
N THR A 85 -15.71 -26.42 -23.99
CA THR A 85 -15.96 -27.80 -24.40
C THR A 85 -17.42 -27.94 -24.78
N GLY A 86 -17.72 -27.63 -26.04
CA GLY A 86 -18.90 -28.18 -26.70
C GLY A 86 -18.68 -29.66 -26.92
N LEU A 87 -18.96 -30.49 -25.92
CA LEU A 87 -19.09 -31.93 -26.10
C LEU A 87 -20.58 -32.25 -26.21
N ARG A 88 -21.03 -32.52 -27.43
CA ARG A 88 -22.33 -33.11 -27.71
C ARG A 88 -22.34 -34.54 -27.17
N ILE A 89 -23.34 -34.85 -26.35
CA ILE A 89 -23.83 -36.22 -26.15
C ILE A 89 -25.33 -36.19 -26.41
#